data_AF-X8DA52-F1
#
_entry.id   AF-X8DA52-F1
#
_cell.length_a   1.000
_cell.length_b   1.000
_cell.length_c   1.000
_cell.angle_alpha   90.00
_cell.angle_beta   90.00
_cell.angle_gamma   90.00
#
_symmetry.space_group_name_H-M   'P 1'
#
loop_
_entity.id
_entity.type
_entity.pdbx_description
1 polymer ?
#
loop_
_entity_poly.entity_id
_entity_poly.type
_entity_poly.pdbx_seq_one_letter_code
_entity_poly.pdbx_strand_id
1 'polypeptide(L)'
;MRTETREGVVALTTAFTAVATRGDRYWLVHVPELDQYTQARNLAEVEPMARDLIALLKEIPDDSFQLDVRIELPEHVRHHLELARKYSEDAARAQAESARERRAAARELKAGTHSPRHRHSARYFTPARAAALGVNDSGPK
;
A
#
# COMPACT_ATOMS: atom_id res chain seq x y z
N MET A 1 -21.18 -52.34 -21.73
CA MET A 1 -20.39 -51.10 -21.66
C MET A 1 -21.31 -49.99 -21.19
N ARG A 2 -21.34 -49.70 -19.88
CA ARG A 2 -22.12 -48.60 -19.29
C ARG A 2 -21.11 -47.76 -18.52
N THR A 3 -20.72 -46.64 -19.10
CA THR A 3 -19.77 -45.70 -18.50
C THR A 3 -20.55 -44.76 -17.60
N GLU A 4 -20.31 -44.89 -16.30
CA GLU A 4 -20.55 -43.85 -15.31
C GLU A 4 -19.80 -42.57 -15.73
N THR A 5 -20.40 -41.39 -15.54
CA THR A 5 -19.64 -40.14 -15.56
C THR A 5 -20.25 -39.14 -14.57
N ARG A 6 -19.69 -39.21 -13.35
CA ARG A 6 -19.31 -38.11 -12.45
C ARG A 6 -20.37 -37.05 -12.14
N GLU A 7 -21.16 -37.33 -11.11
CA GLU A 7 -21.72 -36.30 -10.24
C GLU A 7 -20.56 -35.51 -9.60
N GLY A 8 -20.61 -34.18 -9.76
CA GLY A 8 -19.57 -33.28 -9.31
C GLY A 8 -19.44 -33.30 -7.79
N VAL A 9 -18.23 -33.61 -7.31
CA VAL A 9 -17.81 -33.31 -5.95
C VAL A 9 -17.64 -31.79 -5.86
N VAL A 10 -18.73 -31.08 -5.57
CA VAL A 10 -18.60 -29.76 -4.94
C VAL A 10 -18.23 -30.07 -3.49
N ALA A 11 -16.94 -30.16 -3.21
CA ALA A 11 -16.47 -30.21 -1.83
C ALA A 11 -17.02 -28.95 -1.16
N LEU A 12 -17.98 -29.12 -0.26
CA LEU A 12 -18.45 -28.07 0.63
C LEU A 12 -17.30 -27.79 1.59
N THR A 13 -16.31 -27.01 1.15
CA THR A 13 -15.22 -26.57 2.00
C THR A 13 -15.83 -25.66 3.05
N THR A 14 -15.89 -26.13 4.29
CA THR A 14 -16.40 -25.32 5.40
C THR A 14 -15.61 -24.02 5.47
N ALA A 15 -16.31 -22.88 5.43
CA ALA A 15 -15.72 -21.55 5.47
C ALA A 15 -16.05 -20.88 6.81
N PHE A 16 -15.05 -20.27 7.43
CA PHE A 16 -15.15 -19.53 8.67
C PHE A 16 -14.69 -18.08 8.46
N THR A 17 -15.15 -17.18 9.34
CA THR A 17 -14.74 -15.79 9.36
C THR A 17 -14.05 -15.48 10.67
N ALA A 18 -12.92 -14.76 10.63
CA ALA A 18 -12.27 -14.20 11.81
C ALA A 18 -12.34 -12.67 11.77
N VAL A 19 -13.08 -12.08 12.69
CA VAL A 19 -13.23 -10.62 12.83
C VAL A 19 -12.30 -10.12 13.92
N ALA A 20 -11.23 -9.43 13.53
CA ALA A 20 -10.26 -8.83 14.42
C ALA A 20 -10.62 -7.37 14.71
N THR A 21 -10.86 -7.06 15.98
CA THR A 21 -11.07 -5.70 16.50
C THR A 21 -9.91 -5.32 17.41
N ARG A 22 -9.59 -4.02 17.46
CA ARG A 22 -8.55 -3.53 18.37
C ARG A 22 -9.10 -3.39 19.79
N GLY A 23 -8.62 -4.23 20.71
CA GLY A 23 -8.79 -4.05 22.15
C GLY A 23 -7.65 -3.24 22.77
N ASP A 24 -7.69 -3.06 24.10
CA ASP A 24 -6.72 -2.24 24.83
C ASP A 24 -5.27 -2.71 24.63
N ARG A 25 -5.01 -3.99 24.94
CA ARG A 25 -3.66 -4.59 24.85
C ARG A 25 -3.49 -5.50 23.64
N TYR A 26 -4.51 -6.27 23.31
CA TYR A 26 -4.49 -7.30 22.28
C TYR A 26 -5.51 -7.00 21.17
N TRP A 27 -5.35 -7.66 20.03
CA TRP A 27 -6.42 -7.81 19.05
C TRP A 27 -7.39 -8.87 19.57
N LEU A 28 -8.66 -8.51 19.66
CA LEU A 28 -9.73 -9.45 19.95
C LEU A 28 -10.19 -10.05 18.64
N VAL A 29 -10.16 -11.37 18.53
CA VAL A 29 -10.52 -12.10 17.30
C VAL A 29 -11.77 -12.91 17.58
N HIS A 30 -12.85 -12.57 16.89
CA HIS A 30 -14.14 -13.24 17.00
C HIS A 30 -14.35 -14.15 15.80
N VAL A 31 -14.79 -15.39 16.03
CA VAL A 31 -15.23 -16.33 15.00
C VAL A 31 -16.76 -16.46 15.08
N PRO A 32 -17.54 -15.71 14.26
CA PRO A 32 -18.99 -15.61 14.41
C PRO A 32 -19.72 -16.95 14.24
N GLU A 33 -19.22 -17.83 13.38
CA GLU A 33 -19.84 -19.14 13.13
C GLU A 33 -19.71 -20.09 14.34
N LEU A 34 -18.82 -19.77 15.28
CA LEU A 34 -18.61 -20.51 16.52
C LEU A 34 -19.14 -19.76 17.75
N ASP A 35 -19.41 -18.46 17.63
CA ASP A 35 -19.65 -17.54 18.75
C ASP A 35 -18.53 -17.65 19.80
N GLN A 36 -17.27 -17.69 19.34
CA GLN A 36 -16.08 -17.86 20.17
C GLN A 36 -15.00 -16.84 19.85
N TYR A 37 -14.15 -16.59 20.85
CA TYR A 37 -13.14 -15.56 20.80
C TYR A 37 -11.74 -16.11 21.11
N THR A 38 -10.74 -15.51 20.48
CA THR A 38 -9.32 -15.67 20.82
C THR A 38 -8.64 -14.28 20.81
N GLN A 39 -7.35 -14.24 21.13
CA GLN A 39 -6.58 -13.01 21.22
C GLN A 39 -5.25 -13.13 20.48
N ALA A 40 -4.84 -12.05 19.83
CA ALA A 40 -3.58 -11.96 19.10
C ALA A 40 -2.80 -10.70 19.54
N ARG A 41 -1.46 -10.77 19.62
CA ARG A 41 -0.63 -9.61 20.02
C ARG A 41 -0.48 -8.59 18.92
N ASN A 42 -0.49 -9.06 17.68
CA ASN A 42 -0.35 -8.28 16.46
C ASN A 42 -1.23 -8.89 15.36
N LEU A 43 -1.36 -8.18 14.22
CA LEU A 43 -2.21 -8.64 13.12
C LEU A 43 -1.71 -9.93 12.45
N ALA A 44 -0.40 -10.21 12.47
CA ALA A 44 0.14 -11.43 11.88
C ALA A 44 -0.25 -12.69 12.67
N GLU A 45 -0.55 -12.55 13.96
CA GLU A 45 -1.01 -13.63 14.82
C GLU A 45 -2.53 -13.87 14.73
N VAL A 46 -3.31 -12.99 14.09
CA VAL A 46 -4.78 -13.12 14.02
C VAL A 46 -5.20 -14.42 13.33
N GLU A 47 -4.62 -14.71 12.16
CA GLU A 47 -4.97 -15.91 11.39
C GLU A 47 -4.57 -17.21 12.13
N PRO A 48 -3.32 -17.39 12.59
CA PRO A 48 -2.93 -18.56 13.36
C PRO A 48 -3.81 -18.79 14.59
N MET A 49 -4.10 -17.74 15.37
CA MET A 49 -4.91 -17.87 16.58
C MET A 49 -6.36 -18.26 16.27
N ALA A 50 -6.94 -17.74 15.19
CA ALA A 50 -8.28 -18.12 14.76
C ALA A 50 -8.33 -19.56 14.26
N ARG A 51 -7.32 -19.99 13.48
CA ARG A 51 -7.23 -21.37 12.99
C ARG A 51 -7.08 -22.36 14.13
N ASP A 52 -6.22 -22.08 15.10
CA ASP A 52 -6.02 -22.90 16.30
C ASP A 52 -7.34 -23.05 17.08
N LEU A 53 -8.07 -21.95 17.28
CA LEU A 53 -9.38 -21.95 17.95
C LEU A 53 -10.39 -22.85 17.21
N ILE A 54 -10.50 -22.71 15.88
CA ILE A 54 -11.44 -23.49 15.07
C ILE A 54 -11.06 -24.98 15.09
N ALA A 55 -9.79 -25.30 14.87
CA ALA A 55 -9.28 -26.67 14.86
C ALA A 55 -9.53 -27.37 16.20
N LEU A 56 -9.28 -26.66 17.31
CA LEU A 56 -9.51 -27.17 18.66
C LEU A 56 -11.00 -27.46 18.92
N LEU A 57 -11.90 -26.57 18.51
CA LEU A 57 -13.33 -26.69 18.81
C LEU A 57 -14.08 -27.64 17.86
N LYS A 58 -13.60 -27.78 16.63
CA LYS A 58 -14.22 -28.64 15.60
C LYS A 58 -13.55 -30.00 15.46
N GLU A 59 -12.41 -30.21 16.14
CA GLU A 59 -11.61 -31.43 16.03
C GLU A 59 -11.24 -31.75 14.58
N ILE A 60 -10.88 -30.73 13.80
CA ILE A 60 -10.44 -30.82 12.40
C ILE A 60 -9.05 -30.19 12.25
N PRO A 61 -8.24 -30.58 11.24
CA PRO A 61 -6.97 -29.92 10.94
C PRO A 61 -7.15 -28.42 10.64
N ASP A 62 -6.17 -27.61 11.04
CA ASP A 62 -6.15 -26.14 10.88
C ASP A 62 -6.04 -25.67 9.40
N ASP A 63 -5.57 -26.56 8.52
CA ASP A 63 -5.46 -26.39 7.07
C ASP A 63 -6.64 -26.98 6.27
N SER A 64 -7.61 -27.61 6.94
CA SER A 64 -8.73 -28.32 6.29
C SER A 64 -9.92 -27.44 5.91
N PHE A 65 -9.89 -26.15 6.27
CA PHE A 65 -10.99 -25.21 6.05
C PHE A 65 -10.51 -23.86 5.51
N GLN A 66 -11.44 -23.15 4.89
CA GLN A 66 -11.22 -21.77 4.45
C GLN A 66 -11.46 -20.80 5.61
N LEU A 67 -10.61 -19.78 5.70
CA LEU A 67 -10.73 -18.74 6.72
C LEU A 67 -10.62 -17.36 6.04
N ASP A 68 -11.67 -16.55 6.20
CA ASP A 68 -11.69 -15.15 5.79
C ASP A 68 -11.36 -14.26 7.00
N VAL A 69 -10.27 -13.51 6.94
CA VAL A 69 -9.83 -12.64 8.05
C VAL A 69 -10.22 -11.20 7.74
N ARG A 70 -11.05 -10.62 8.62
CA ARG A 70 -11.53 -9.24 8.52
C ARG A 70 -10.98 -8.42 9.67
N ILE A 71 -10.41 -7.25 9.36
CA ILE A 71 -9.92 -6.31 10.36
C ILE A 71 -10.90 -5.15 10.46
N GLU A 72 -11.54 -5.02 11.61
CA GLU A 72 -12.43 -3.92 11.92
C GLU A 72 -11.67 -2.84 12.69
N LEU A 73 -11.30 -1.79 11.96
CA LEU A 73 -10.67 -0.61 12.53
C LEU A 73 -11.74 0.35 13.12
N PRO A 74 -11.47 0.99 14.27
CA PRO A 74 -12.31 2.06 14.79
C PRO A 74 -12.50 3.19 13.76
N GLU A 75 -13.66 3.84 13.78
CA GLU A 75 -14.03 4.88 12.81
C GLU A 75 -12.99 6.01 12.72
N HIS A 76 -12.52 6.51 13.86
CA HIS A 76 -11.52 7.57 13.90
C HIS A 76 -10.19 7.16 13.23
N VAL A 77 -9.77 5.90 13.38
CA VAL A 77 -8.57 5.37 12.72
C VAL A 77 -8.78 5.32 11.21
N ARG A 78 -9.92 4.79 10.74
CA ARG A 78 -10.27 4.78 9.31
C ARG A 78 -10.26 6.20 8.73
N HIS A 79 -10.89 7.14 9.44
CA HIS A 79 -10.95 8.54 9.01
C HIS A 79 -9.55 9.16 8.81
N HIS A 80 -8.63 8.94 9.75
CA HIS A 80 -7.26 9.42 9.60
C HIS A 80 -6.52 8.78 8.41
N LEU A 81 -6.73 7.48 8.16
CA LEU A 81 -6.14 6.80 7.01
C LEU A 81 -6.70 7.31 5.67
N GLU A 82 -7.99 7.59 5.61
CA GLU A 82 -8.64 8.21 4.44
C GLU A 82 -8.07 9.61 4.17
N LEU A 83 -7.94 10.45 5.21
CA LEU A 83 -7.33 11.76 5.07
C LEU A 83 -5.86 11.67 4.63
N ALA A 84 -5.08 10.76 5.21
CA ALA A 84 -3.69 10.55 4.83
C ALA A 84 -3.57 10.14 3.35
N ARG A 85 -4.45 9.25 2.88
CA ARG A 85 -4.53 8.88 1.47
C ARG A 85 -4.85 10.08 0.59
N LYS A 86 -5.90 10.85 0.95
CA LYS A 86 -6.28 12.06 0.23
C LYS A 86 -5.12 13.04 0.10
N TYR A 87 -4.44 13.34 1.20
CA TYR A 87 -3.30 14.26 1.18
C TYR A 87 -2.11 13.72 0.39
N SER A 88 -1.88 12.40 0.40
CA SER A 88 -0.85 11.79 -0.42
C SER A 88 -1.15 11.92 -1.92
N GLU A 89 -2.41 11.73 -2.32
CA GLU A 89 -2.87 11.94 -3.69
C GLU A 89 -2.74 13.40 -4.11
N ASP A 90 -3.14 14.33 -3.25
CA ASP A 90 -3.01 15.78 -3.47
C ASP A 90 -1.55 16.19 -3.63
N ALA A 91 -0.67 15.70 -2.76
CA ALA A 91 0.77 15.93 -2.83
C ALA A 91 1.37 15.38 -4.13
N ALA A 92 0.97 14.18 -4.55
CA ALA A 92 1.43 13.59 -5.80
C ALA A 92 1.05 14.45 -7.02
N ARG A 93 -0.16 15.00 -7.06
CA ARG A 93 -0.60 15.91 -8.12
C ARG A 93 0.23 17.20 -8.15
N ALA A 94 0.39 17.85 -6.99
CA ALA A 94 1.19 19.07 -6.88
C ALA A 94 2.67 18.85 -7.28
N GLN A 95 3.25 17.70 -6.90
CA GLN A 95 4.61 17.35 -7.31
C GLN A 95 4.72 17.13 -8.82
N ALA A 96 3.71 16.49 -9.44
CA ALA A 96 3.67 16.30 -10.88
C ALA A 96 3.60 17.64 -11.63
N GLU A 97 2.78 18.58 -11.17
CA GLU A 97 2.68 19.95 -11.71
C GLU A 97 4.01 20.70 -11.56
N SER A 98 4.61 20.70 -10.36
CA SER A 98 5.91 21.34 -10.14
C SER A 98 7.00 20.76 -11.05
N ALA A 99 7.02 19.43 -11.24
CA ALA A 99 7.95 18.80 -12.17
C ALA A 99 7.71 19.20 -13.63
N ARG A 100 6.45 19.45 -14.05
CA ARG A 100 6.13 19.96 -15.40
C ARG A 100 6.67 21.37 -15.58
N GLU A 101 6.40 22.27 -14.64
CA GLU A 101 6.86 23.66 -14.69
C GLU A 101 8.39 23.77 -14.66
N ARG A 102 9.06 23.00 -13.80
CA ARG A 102 10.53 22.93 -13.77
C ARG A 102 11.11 22.51 -15.12
N ARG A 103 10.50 21.52 -15.79
CA ARG A 103 10.93 21.09 -17.12
C ARG A 103 10.65 22.15 -18.18
N ALA A 104 9.53 22.85 -18.10
CA ALA A 104 9.20 23.95 -19.02
C ALA A 104 10.22 25.09 -18.91
N ALA A 105 10.50 25.56 -17.70
CA ALA A 105 11.50 26.59 -17.44
C ALA A 105 12.90 26.18 -17.95
N ALA A 106 13.32 24.94 -17.71
CA ALA A 106 14.59 24.42 -18.23
C ALA A 106 14.65 24.43 -19.77
N ARG A 107 13.55 24.07 -20.45
CA ARG A 107 13.48 24.14 -21.92
C ARG A 107 13.57 25.57 -22.44
N GLU A 108 12.90 26.52 -21.79
CA GLU A 108 12.94 27.94 -22.17
C GLU A 108 14.35 28.53 -22.01
N LEU A 109 15.01 28.27 -20.87
CA LEU A 109 16.40 28.69 -20.65
C LEU A 109 17.33 28.12 -21.72
N LYS A 110 17.17 26.83 -22.06
CA LYS A 110 17.94 26.20 -23.14
C LYS A 110 17.68 26.92 -24.47
N ALA A 111 16.41 27.14 -24.86
CA ALA A 111 16.07 27.81 -26.11
C ALA A 111 16.61 29.26 -26.19
N GLY A 112 16.49 30.05 -25.12
CA GLY A 112 17.00 31.41 -25.04
C GLY A 112 18.53 31.50 -25.12
N THR A 113 19.23 30.50 -24.57
CA THR A 113 20.70 30.41 -24.63
C THR A 113 21.22 30.15 -26.06
N HIS A 114 20.41 29.56 -26.95
CA HIS A 114 20.79 29.28 -28.34
C HIS A 114 20.52 30.44 -29.32
N SER A 115 20.01 31.58 -28.84
CA SER A 115 19.93 32.78 -29.69
C SER A 115 21.33 33.32 -29.99
N PRO A 116 21.73 33.52 -31.27
CA PRO A 116 23.06 34.05 -31.64
C PRO A 116 23.40 35.38 -30.98
N ARG A 117 22.39 36.13 -30.52
CA ARG A 117 22.50 37.43 -29.85
C ARG A 117 23.02 37.35 -28.41
N HIS A 118 22.86 36.21 -27.71
CA HIS A 118 23.30 36.07 -26.31
C HIS A 118 24.70 35.49 -26.12
N ARG A 119 25.34 34.98 -27.18
CA ARG A 119 26.73 34.45 -27.15
C ARG A 119 27.76 35.48 -26.68
N HIS A 120 27.45 36.78 -26.70
CA HIS A 120 28.39 37.81 -26.27
C HIS A 120 28.43 38.05 -24.75
N SER A 121 27.50 37.49 -23.98
CA SER A 121 27.41 37.70 -22.52
C SER A 121 28.06 36.61 -21.66
N ALA A 122 28.54 35.52 -22.27
CA ALA A 122 29.13 34.36 -21.57
C ALA A 122 30.44 34.64 -20.81
N ARG A 123 30.96 35.87 -20.86
CA ARG A 123 32.14 36.28 -20.07
C ARG A 123 31.85 36.67 -18.62
N TYR A 124 30.59 36.68 -18.17
CA TYR A 124 30.24 37.10 -16.80
C TYR A 124 29.49 36.07 -15.94
N PHE A 125 29.30 34.83 -16.41
CA PHE A 125 28.66 33.79 -15.58
C PHE A 125 29.72 33.11 -14.69
N THR A 126 29.93 33.66 -13.50
CA THR A 126 30.81 33.07 -12.48
C THR A 126 30.14 31.85 -11.82
N PRO A 127 30.93 30.86 -11.35
CA PRO A 127 30.43 29.56 -10.87
C PRO A 127 29.51 29.62 -9.63
N ALA A 128 29.46 30.76 -8.93
CA ALA A 128 28.64 30.92 -7.73
C ALA A 128 27.11 30.81 -7.98
N ARG A 129 26.64 30.97 -9.23
CA ARG A 129 25.19 30.95 -9.55
C ARG A 129 24.65 29.59 -10.00
N ALA A 130 25.53 28.62 -10.30
CA ALA A 130 25.12 27.26 -10.68
C ALA A 130 24.60 26.45 -9.47
N ALA A 131 25.13 26.71 -8.27
CA ALA A 131 24.76 25.99 -7.05
C ALA A 131 23.30 26.24 -6.59
N ALA A 132 22.70 27.37 -6.96
CA ALA A 132 21.32 27.71 -6.57
C ALA A 132 20.24 26.95 -7.36
N LEU A 133 20.60 26.22 -8.43
CA LEU A 133 19.66 25.51 -9.31
C LEU A 133 19.75 23.98 -9.22
N GLY A 134 20.59 23.43 -8.33
CA GLY A 134 20.63 21.99 -8.06
C GLY A 134 21.00 21.11 -9.26
N VAL A 135 21.62 21.67 -10.30
CA VAL A 135 22.12 20.90 -11.44
C VAL A 135 23.50 20.36 -11.05
N ASN A 136 23.52 19.13 -10.55
CA ASN A 136 24.77 18.40 -10.34
C ASN A 136 25.19 17.79 -11.69
N ASP A 137 26.13 18.45 -12.38
CA ASP A 137 26.69 17.94 -13.63
C ASP A 137 27.91 17.07 -13.32
N SER A 138 27.67 15.78 -13.09
CA SER A 138 28.70 14.76 -13.00
C SER A 138 28.97 14.19 -14.40
N GLY A 139 29.91 14.80 -15.13
CA GLY A 139 30.47 14.21 -16.36
C GLY A 139 31.57 13.18 -16.05
N PRO A 140 31.72 12.11 -16.86
CA PRO A 140 32.72 11.08 -16.61
C PRO A 140 34.13 11.56 -17.00
N LYS A 141 35.14 10.95 -16.36
CA LYS A 141 36.58 11.23 -16.56
C LYS A 141 37.07 10.86 -17.97
#